data_AF-A0A2U3JW69-F1
#
_entry.id   AF-A0A2U3JW69-F1
#
_cell.length_a   1.000
_cell.length_b   1.000
_cell.length_c   1.000
_cell.angle_alpha   90.00
_cell.angle_beta   90.00
_cell.angle_gamma   90.00
#
_symmetry.space_group_name_H-M   'P 1'
#
loop_
_entity.id
_entity.type
_entity.pdbx_description
1 polymer ?
#
loop_
_entity_poly.entity_id
_entity_poly.type
_entity_poly.pdbx_seq_one_letter_code
_entity_poly.pdbx_strand_id
1 'polypeptide(L)'
;MNVAANVGGPARQGCYAESEMYLPIAVQKQPQINAAVAEVVNEFSPWVKYMRFDIGQDWSGGWAIFFRVMLSDDAVRNRLGDVATRVMWRTTDRLDLPNLGLFPYFDFRSESERQAA
;
A
#
# COMPACT_ATOMS: atom_id res chain seq x y z
N MET A 1 -56.54 29.33 15.24
CA MET A 1 -55.20 29.75 14.79
C MET A 1 -54.23 29.47 15.93
N ASN A 2 -53.49 28.37 15.86
CA ASN A 2 -52.48 28.00 16.85
C ASN A 2 -51.19 27.73 16.07
N VAL A 3 -50.13 28.48 16.37
CA VAL A 3 -48.77 28.11 15.96
C VAL A 3 -47.91 28.22 17.20
N ALA A 4 -47.45 27.06 17.67
CA ALA A 4 -46.54 26.90 18.79
C ALA A 4 -45.14 27.38 18.40
N ALA A 5 -44.48 28.04 19.35
CA ALA A 5 -43.05 28.30 19.31
C ALA A 5 -42.27 26.98 19.31
N ASN A 6 -41.31 26.83 18.40
CA ASN A 6 -40.29 25.80 18.51
C ASN A 6 -38.92 26.46 18.37
N VAL A 7 -38.14 26.38 19.45
CA VAL A 7 -36.79 26.91 19.57
C VAL A 7 -35.85 25.76 19.19
N GLY A 8 -35.33 25.77 17.96
CA GLY A 8 -34.33 24.81 17.49
C GLY A 8 -33.00 25.52 17.23
N GLY A 9 -32.02 25.31 18.11
CA GLY A 9 -30.66 25.82 17.93
C GLY A 9 -29.99 25.25 16.67
N PRO A 10 -29.00 25.93 16.07
CA PRO A 10 -28.35 25.45 14.86
C PRO A 10 -27.58 24.16 15.15
N ALA A 11 -28.00 23.09 14.48
CA ALA A 11 -27.26 21.84 14.39
C ALA A 11 -25.95 22.05 13.59
N ARG A 12 -24.84 21.84 14.29
CA ARG A 12 -23.59 21.21 13.83
C ARG A 12 -23.31 21.24 12.32
N GLN A 13 -22.50 22.19 11.85
CA GLN A 13 -21.75 22.05 10.61
C GLN A 13 -20.33 21.60 10.96
N GLY A 14 -20.09 20.29 10.84
CA GLY A 14 -18.73 19.77 10.76
C GLY A 14 -18.12 20.20 9.43
N CYS A 15 -17.02 20.94 9.49
CA CYS A 15 -16.15 21.19 8.35
C CYS A 15 -15.40 19.90 7.99
N TYR A 16 -16.00 19.06 7.17
CA TYR A 16 -15.30 18.06 6.36
C TYR A 16 -15.96 18.03 4.99
N ALA A 17 -15.76 19.11 4.24
CA ALA A 17 -16.04 19.12 2.81
C ALA A 17 -14.76 18.70 2.07
N GLU A 18 -14.93 17.76 1.13
CA GLU A 18 -13.95 17.27 0.15
C GLU A 18 -12.94 16.17 0.57
N SER A 19 -13.43 15.04 1.07
CA SER A 19 -12.73 13.74 0.96
C SER A 19 -13.21 12.90 -0.24
N GLU A 20 -13.95 13.50 -1.16
CA GLU A 20 -14.42 12.85 -2.38
C GLU A 20 -13.59 13.33 -3.57
N MET A 21 -12.88 12.38 -4.22
CA MET A 21 -12.29 12.49 -5.57
C MET A 21 -10.85 13.05 -5.71
N TYR A 22 -9.89 12.45 -5.00
CA TYR A 22 -8.52 12.32 -5.55
C TYR A 22 -8.05 10.88 -5.34
N LEU A 23 -8.60 9.94 -6.10
CA LEU A 23 -7.95 8.64 -6.27
C LEU A 23 -6.61 8.93 -6.94
N PRO A 24 -5.46 8.65 -6.30
CA PRO A 24 -4.17 8.96 -6.89
C PRO A 24 -4.08 8.29 -8.26
N ILE A 25 -3.38 8.93 -9.20
CA ILE A 25 -3.09 8.41 -10.55
C ILE A 25 -2.60 6.93 -10.50
N ALA A 26 -2.04 6.53 -9.37
CA ALA A 26 -1.68 5.16 -9.04
C ALA A 26 -2.79 4.11 -9.28
N VAL A 27 -4.07 4.41 -9.02
CA VAL A 27 -5.17 3.47 -9.33
C VAL A 27 -5.31 3.25 -10.83
N GLN A 28 -5.12 4.31 -11.64
CA GLN A 28 -5.11 4.20 -13.10
C GLN A 28 -3.86 3.50 -13.63
N LYS A 29 -2.75 3.53 -12.87
CA LYS A 29 -1.49 2.88 -13.20
C LYS A 29 -1.31 1.49 -12.59
N GLN A 30 -2.39 0.90 -12.07
CA GLN A 30 -2.36 -0.43 -11.46
C GLN A 30 -1.81 -1.52 -12.41
N PRO A 31 -2.09 -1.53 -13.73
CA PRO A 31 -1.48 -2.49 -14.65
C PRO A 31 0.05 -2.38 -14.72
N GLN A 32 0.60 -1.17 -14.71
CA GLN A 32 2.04 -0.92 -14.74
C GLN A 32 2.69 -1.35 -13.42
N ILE A 33 2.05 -1.07 -12.29
CA ILE A 33 2.52 -1.51 -10.97
C ILE A 33 2.52 -3.05 -10.90
N ASN A 34 1.45 -3.70 -11.37
CA ASN A 34 1.38 -5.16 -11.46
C ASN A 34 2.51 -5.76 -12.31
N ALA A 35 2.78 -5.17 -13.49
CA ALA A 35 3.85 -5.63 -14.37
C ALA A 35 5.23 -5.53 -13.71
N ALA A 36 5.55 -4.37 -13.11
CA ALA A 36 6.81 -4.16 -12.40
C ALA A 36 6.96 -5.12 -11.21
N VAL A 37 5.90 -5.34 -10.44
CA VAL A 37 5.89 -6.30 -9.32
C VAL A 37 6.15 -7.73 -9.82
N ALA A 38 5.52 -8.14 -10.93
CA ALA A 38 5.75 -9.45 -11.51
C ALA A 38 7.20 -9.63 -12.00
N GLU A 39 7.80 -8.60 -12.60
CA GLU A 39 9.21 -8.62 -12.99
C GLU A 39 10.14 -8.76 -11.78
N VAL A 40 9.89 -8.04 -10.69
CA VAL A 40 10.66 -8.16 -9.45
C VAL A 40 10.54 -9.59 -8.89
N VAL A 41 9.34 -10.15 -8.82
CA VAL A 41 9.16 -11.54 -8.35
C VAL A 41 9.96 -12.53 -9.21
N ASN A 42 9.95 -12.35 -10.53
CA ASN A 42 10.71 -13.21 -11.44
C ASN A 42 12.23 -13.05 -11.27
N GLU A 43 12.74 -11.82 -11.12
CA GLU A 43 14.17 -11.53 -10.92
C GLU A 43 14.71 -12.18 -9.62
N PHE A 44 13.90 -12.20 -8.57
CA PHE A 44 14.30 -12.72 -7.25
C PHE A 44 13.84 -14.16 -6.97
N SER A 45 13.29 -14.86 -7.97
CA SER A 45 13.00 -16.28 -7.85
C SER A 45 14.32 -17.07 -7.67
N PRO A 46 14.41 -18.05 -6.74
CA PRO A 46 13.32 -18.66 -5.97
C PRO A 46 13.10 -18.07 -4.57
N TRP A 47 13.80 -17.00 -4.21
CA TRP A 47 13.80 -16.40 -2.87
C TRP A 47 12.54 -15.58 -2.58
N VAL A 48 12.01 -14.88 -3.57
CA VAL A 48 10.69 -14.23 -3.50
C VAL A 48 9.66 -15.15 -4.16
N LYS A 49 8.62 -15.54 -3.43
CA LYS A 49 7.55 -16.42 -3.93
C LYS A 49 6.46 -15.64 -4.65
N TYR A 50 6.02 -14.57 -4.02
CA TYR A 50 5.06 -13.63 -4.59
C TYR A 50 5.15 -12.32 -3.83
N MET A 51 4.66 -11.27 -4.48
CA MET A 51 4.52 -9.94 -3.91
C MET A 51 3.13 -9.42 -4.25
N ARG A 52 2.44 -8.90 -3.24
CA ARG A 52 1.13 -8.23 -3.38
C ARG A 52 1.26 -6.79 -2.92
N PHE A 53 0.36 -5.94 -3.35
CA PHE A 53 0.29 -4.58 -2.86
C PHE A 53 -1.14 -4.10 -2.68
N ASP A 54 -1.28 -3.07 -1.85
CA ASP A 54 -2.50 -2.30 -1.66
C ASP A 54 -2.15 -0.81 -1.69
N ILE A 55 -3.03 0.03 -2.21
CA ILE A 55 -2.85 1.49 -2.26
C ILE A 55 -3.90 2.12 -1.35
N GLY A 56 -3.46 2.91 -0.39
CA GLY A 56 -4.33 3.51 0.61
C GLY A 56 -3.66 4.69 1.31
N GLN A 57 -4.38 5.31 2.24
CA GLN A 57 -3.80 6.34 3.10
C GLN A 57 -3.05 5.71 4.28
N ASP A 58 -1.90 6.26 4.62
CA ASP A 58 -1.17 5.93 5.83
C ASP A 58 -1.75 6.65 7.06
N TRP A 59 -1.14 6.44 8.23
CA TRP A 59 -1.57 7.06 9.49
C TRP A 59 -1.46 8.60 9.48
N SER A 60 -0.71 9.19 8.55
CA SER A 60 -0.60 10.65 8.37
C SER A 60 -1.67 11.22 7.44
N GLY A 61 -2.43 10.35 6.77
CA GLY A 61 -3.39 10.72 5.71
C GLY A 61 -2.75 10.83 4.32
N GLY A 62 -1.45 10.55 4.19
CA GLY A 62 -0.73 10.56 2.92
C GLY A 62 -0.97 9.28 2.12
N TRP A 63 -0.99 9.38 0.79
CA TRP A 63 -1.15 8.21 -0.07
C TRP A 63 0.11 7.35 -0.08
N ALA A 64 -0.09 6.05 0.08
CA ALA A 64 0.95 5.06 0.25
C ALA A 64 0.64 3.79 -0.54
N ILE A 65 1.70 3.02 -0.81
CA ILE A 65 1.61 1.67 -1.36
C ILE A 65 2.24 0.68 -0.38
N PHE A 66 1.47 -0.33 -0.02
CA PHE A 66 1.82 -1.32 1.00
C PHE A 66 2.16 -2.64 0.32
N PHE A 67 3.45 -2.90 0.13
CA PHE A 67 3.94 -4.14 -0.42
C PHE A 67 3.99 -5.23 0.66
N ARG A 68 3.39 -6.38 0.36
CA ARG A 68 3.54 -7.61 1.13
C ARG A 68 4.37 -8.59 0.32
N VAL A 69 5.57 -8.88 0.79
CA VAL A 69 6.55 -9.72 0.12
C VAL A 69 6.63 -11.06 0.83
N MET A 70 6.33 -12.13 0.12
CA MET A 70 6.49 -13.48 0.63
C MET A 70 7.85 -14.05 0.20
N LEU A 71 8.69 -14.31 1.19
CA LEU A 71 10.01 -14.89 1.03
C LEU A 71 9.98 -16.38 1.29
N SER A 72 10.83 -17.13 0.61
CA SER A 72 11.08 -18.52 0.96
C SER A 72 11.72 -18.63 2.35
N ASP A 73 11.47 -19.73 3.05
CA ASP A 73 12.06 -19.94 4.38
C ASP A 73 13.60 -19.96 4.34
N ASP A 74 14.19 -20.43 3.24
CA ASP A 74 15.64 -20.39 3.01
C ASP A 74 16.16 -18.94 2.91
N ALA A 75 15.45 -18.07 2.18
CA ALA A 75 15.82 -16.66 2.07
C ALA A 75 15.77 -15.97 3.43
N VAL A 76 14.73 -16.24 4.24
CA VAL A 76 14.59 -15.67 5.58
C VAL A 76 15.69 -16.14 6.53
N ARG A 77 16.09 -17.42 6.46
CA ARG A 77 17.14 -17.98 7.32
C ARG A 77 18.53 -17.51 6.96
N ASN A 78 18.85 -17.44 5.66
CA ASN A 78 20.22 -17.36 5.20
C ASN A 78 20.57 -16.03 4.51
N ARG A 79 19.56 -15.27 4.03
CA ARG A 79 19.78 -14.14 3.11
C ARG A 79 18.85 -12.96 3.33
N LEU A 80 18.15 -12.88 4.47
CA LEU A 80 17.04 -11.94 4.68
C LEU A 80 17.44 -10.49 4.38
N GLY A 81 18.53 -10.01 4.98
CA GLY A 81 18.96 -8.62 4.82
C GLY A 81 19.31 -8.26 3.37
N ASP A 82 20.05 -9.14 2.68
CA ASP A 82 20.48 -8.91 1.29
C ASP A 82 19.28 -8.98 0.32
N VAL A 83 18.43 -10.00 0.45
CA VAL A 83 17.24 -10.16 -0.40
C VAL A 83 16.26 -9.02 -0.16
N ALA A 84 15.94 -8.68 1.09
CA ALA A 84 15.00 -7.60 1.42
C ALA A 84 15.48 -6.25 0.87
N THR A 85 16.76 -5.91 1.10
CA THR A 85 17.35 -4.67 0.58
C THR A 85 17.23 -4.61 -0.94
N ARG A 86 17.67 -5.65 -1.66
CA ARG A 86 17.63 -5.65 -3.13
C ARG A 86 16.21 -5.59 -3.69
N VAL A 87 15.25 -6.28 -3.06
CA VAL A 87 13.83 -6.20 -3.45
C VAL A 87 13.31 -4.79 -3.28
N MET A 88 13.60 -4.11 -2.16
CA MET A 88 13.19 -2.72 -1.95
C MET A 88 13.75 -1.81 -3.05
N TRP A 89 15.07 -1.83 -3.25
CA TRP A 89 15.74 -1.01 -4.27
C TRP A 89 15.19 -1.28 -5.67
N ARG A 90 15.05 -2.56 -6.06
CA ARG A 90 14.53 -2.91 -7.39
C ARG A 90 13.08 -2.54 -7.61
N THR A 91 12.27 -2.58 -6.55
CA THR A 91 10.86 -2.17 -6.63
C THR A 91 10.77 -0.66 -6.80
N THR A 92 11.52 0.12 -6.01
CA THR A 92 11.52 1.59 -6.09
C THR A 92 12.24 2.13 -7.32
N ASP A 93 13.19 1.40 -7.89
CA ASP A 93 13.88 1.76 -9.14
C ASP A 93 12.96 1.60 -10.36
N ARG A 94 12.17 0.53 -10.39
CA ARG A 94 11.18 0.28 -11.46
C ARG A 94 9.93 1.12 -11.33
N LEU A 95 9.51 1.42 -10.10
CA LEU A 95 8.32 2.20 -9.82
C LEU A 95 8.74 3.61 -9.46
N ASP A 96 8.40 4.56 -10.31
CA ASP A 96 8.59 5.99 -10.07
C ASP A 96 7.58 6.52 -9.02
N LEU A 97 7.61 5.94 -7.84
CA LEU A 97 6.65 6.16 -6.75
C LEU A 97 6.56 7.62 -6.30
N PRO A 98 7.66 8.40 -6.23
CA PRO A 98 7.57 9.83 -5.92
C PRO A 98 6.71 10.59 -6.93
N ASN A 99 6.84 10.30 -8.23
CA ASN A 99 5.99 10.91 -9.26
C ASN A 99 4.57 10.37 -9.28
N LEU A 100 4.31 9.22 -8.62
CA LEU A 100 2.97 8.71 -8.36
C LEU A 100 2.36 9.28 -7.07
N GLY A 101 3.11 10.07 -6.30
CA GLY A 101 2.68 10.58 -5.00
C GLY A 101 2.45 9.48 -3.96
N LEU A 102 3.16 8.36 -4.08
CA LEU A 102 3.04 7.20 -3.20
C LEU A 102 4.27 7.01 -2.33
N PHE A 103 4.06 6.87 -1.03
CA PHE A 103 5.10 6.42 -0.11
C PHE A 103 5.11 4.87 0.01
N PRO A 104 6.25 4.20 -0.21
CA PRO A 104 6.33 2.75 -0.11
C PRO A 104 6.50 2.25 1.33
N TYR A 105 5.74 1.20 1.66
CA TYR A 105 5.95 0.37 2.84
C TYR A 105 6.16 -1.08 2.42
N PHE A 106 7.11 -1.76 3.06
CA PHE A 106 7.42 -3.16 2.78
C PHE A 106 7.23 -4.01 4.04
N ASP A 107 6.39 -5.02 3.93
CA ASP A 107 6.23 -6.08 4.93
C ASP A 107 6.77 -7.40 4.37
N PHE A 108 7.84 -7.93 4.97
CA PHE A 108 8.48 -9.17 4.57
C PHE A 108 8.07 -10.32 5.48
N ARG A 109 7.53 -11.39 4.89
CA ARG A 109 7.02 -12.57 5.62
C ARG A 109 7.63 -13.86 5.07
N SER A 110 7.72 -14.88 5.92
CA SER A 110 8.11 -16.23 5.52
C SER A 110 6.89 -17.11 5.20
N GLU A 111 7.08 -18.14 4.38
CA GLU A 111 6.03 -19.13 4.07
C GLU A 111 5.52 -19.81 5.35
N SER A 112 6.44 -20.14 6.26
CA SER A 112 6.13 -20.75 7.56
C SER A 112 5.26 -19.86 8.46
N GLU A 113 5.37 -18.53 8.38
CA GLU A 113 4.56 -17.61 9.19
C GLU A 113 3.09 -17.59 8.71
N ARG A 114 2.86 -17.72 7.40
CA ARG A 114 1.51 -17.69 6.81
C ARG A 114 0.68 -18.94 7.10
N GLN A 115 1.33 -20.09 7.36
CA GLN A 115 0.62 -21.35 7.66
C GLN A 115 0.10 -21.44 9.10
N ALA A 116 0.48 -20.50 9.97
CA ALA A 116 0.03 -20.45 11.36
C ALA A 116 -1.25 -19.60 11.57
N ALA A 117 -1.94 -19.20 10.50
CA ALA A 117 -3.14 -18.35 10.53
C ALA A 117 -4.43 -19.12 10.21
#